data_AF-A0A958QYB7-F1
#
_entry.id   AF-A0A958QYB7-F1
#
_cell.length_a   1.000
_cell.length_b   1.000
_cell.length_c   1.000
_cell.angle_alpha   90.00
_cell.angle_beta   90.00
_cell.angle_gamma   90.00
#
_symmetry.space_group_name_H-M   'P 1'
#
loop_
_entity.id
_entity.type
_entity.pdbx_description
1 polymer ?
#
loop_
_entity_poly.entity_id
_entity_poly.type
_entity_poly.pdbx_seq_one_letter_code
_entity_poly.pdbx_strand_id
1 'polypeptide(L)'
;MSGRDVDDQARATARKAFDDAAVVFDEIVEDLRAKLKEMQGNKTDSGDTKALALREQYRGEFLMAMLLGGDVRERSADTETEAAQRNKRLDAALAKYNELVEKYGGFVPGAQAAFYVGRVQEKKGDVDAALSAYQNTLNQPEADPLRLNKTEAAALGIKLLLAKDPPQFEAAINLGRPWMDGLRPNERTLAEWQVLRLQLAKSYIGKAQGEKPGEAKKSNNSARALLVAASKVPGEHLDETRQVLASLGVEATASEDVVVEAPDSYSTALTAARELMDAAKTAALPMQVIKDQIAKGGSNVDEL
;
A
#
# COMPACT_ATOMS: atom_id res chain seq x y z
N MET A 1 -6.70 -24.73 1.96
CA MET A 1 -5.86 -24.79 3.17
C MET A 1 -6.70 -24.31 4.33
N SER A 2 -6.88 -25.13 5.37
CA SER A 2 -7.63 -24.78 6.58
C SER A 2 -6.88 -23.65 7.28
N GLY A 3 -7.51 -22.49 7.41
CA GLY A 3 -6.99 -21.43 8.27
C GLY A 3 -6.76 -22.02 9.65
N ARG A 4 -5.56 -21.88 10.20
CA ARG A 4 -5.38 -22.06 11.64
C ARG A 4 -6.26 -20.99 12.26
N ASP A 5 -7.36 -21.40 12.88
CA ASP A 5 -8.14 -20.50 13.72
C ASP A 5 -7.16 -19.93 14.75
N VAL A 6 -6.83 -18.65 14.59
CA VAL A 6 -6.05 -17.92 15.58
C VAL A 6 -6.83 -18.07 16.88
N ASP A 7 -6.22 -18.60 17.93
CA ASP A 7 -6.95 -18.79 19.20
C ASP A 7 -7.33 -17.42 19.80
N ASP A 8 -8.37 -17.42 20.64
CA ASP A 8 -8.90 -16.17 21.22
C ASP A 8 -7.88 -15.47 22.15
N GLN A 9 -6.94 -16.24 22.71
CA GLN A 9 -5.87 -15.70 23.54
C GLN A 9 -4.85 -14.92 22.69
N ALA A 10 -4.51 -15.41 21.50
CA ALA A 10 -3.66 -14.73 20.52
C ALA A 10 -4.34 -13.46 20.01
N ARG A 11 -5.65 -13.50 19.71
CA ARG A 11 -6.43 -12.30 19.37
C ARG A 11 -6.42 -11.28 20.50
N ALA A 12 -6.65 -11.70 21.76
CA ALA A 12 -6.63 -10.80 22.90
C ALA A 12 -5.24 -10.17 23.15
N THR A 13 -4.18 -10.97 22.99
CA THR A 13 -2.79 -10.50 23.12
C THR A 13 -2.45 -9.47 22.04
N ALA A 14 -2.79 -9.76 20.78
CA ALA A 14 -2.60 -8.85 19.67
C ALA A 14 -3.40 -7.55 19.86
N ARG A 15 -4.67 -7.66 20.28
CA ARG A 15 -5.53 -6.51 20.58
C ARG A 15 -4.87 -5.59 21.60
N LYS A 16 -4.39 -6.14 22.72
CA LYS A 16 -3.71 -5.37 23.75
C LYS A 16 -2.44 -4.69 23.21
N ALA A 17 -1.62 -5.40 22.43
CA ALA A 17 -0.41 -4.84 21.85
C ALA A 17 -0.72 -3.66 20.89
N PHE A 18 -1.78 -3.77 20.10
CA PHE A 18 -2.23 -2.65 19.25
C PHE A 18 -2.79 -1.49 20.07
N ASP A 19 -3.54 -1.75 21.14
CA ASP A 19 -4.06 -0.70 22.02
C ASP A 19 -2.91 0.04 22.74
N ASP A 20 -1.93 -0.68 23.25
CA ASP A 20 -0.72 -0.11 23.87
C ASP A 20 0.09 0.72 22.85
N ALA A 21 0.27 0.22 21.62
CA ALA A 21 0.95 0.95 20.55
C ALA A 21 0.19 2.21 20.11
N ALA A 22 -1.14 2.17 20.07
CA ALA A 22 -1.98 3.32 19.74
C ALA A 22 -1.79 4.45 20.75
N VAL A 23 -1.67 4.12 22.05
CA VAL A 23 -1.37 5.10 23.12
C VAL A 23 0.01 5.73 22.90
N VAL A 24 1.04 4.91 22.65
CA VAL A 24 2.40 5.42 22.39
C VAL A 24 2.43 6.39 21.20
N PHE A 25 1.75 6.07 20.09
CA PHE A 25 1.69 6.98 18.96
C PHE A 25 0.92 8.26 19.27
N ASP A 26 -0.16 8.21 20.06
CA ASP A 26 -0.85 9.42 20.49
C ASP A 26 0.04 10.31 21.36
N GLU A 27 0.79 9.74 22.30
CA GLU A 27 1.74 10.47 23.15
C GLU A 27 2.85 11.14 22.32
N ILE A 28 3.44 10.42 21.35
CA ILE A 28 4.43 10.98 20.42
C ILE A 28 3.83 12.13 19.62
N VAL A 29 2.61 11.99 19.13
CA VAL A 29 1.92 13.03 18.36
C VAL A 29 1.68 14.28 19.21
N GLU A 30 1.26 14.14 20.46
CA GLU A 30 1.07 15.29 21.36
C GLU A 30 2.40 15.97 21.73
N ASP A 31 3.44 15.22 22.06
CA ASP A 31 4.77 15.76 22.37
C ASP A 31 5.36 16.52 21.18
N LEU A 32 5.36 15.91 20.00
CA LEU A 32 5.89 16.56 18.79
C LEU A 32 5.04 17.76 18.38
N ARG A 33 3.71 17.73 18.58
CA ARG A 33 2.85 18.88 18.34
C ARG A 33 3.22 20.05 19.27
N ALA A 34 3.46 19.78 20.55
CA ALA A 34 3.87 20.80 21.51
C ALA A 34 5.23 21.40 21.11
N LYS A 35 6.23 20.58 20.82
CA LYS A 35 7.56 21.02 20.35
C LYS A 35 7.47 21.85 19.07
N LEU A 36 6.70 21.40 18.08
CA LEU A 36 6.51 22.14 16.82
C LEU A 36 5.85 23.50 17.05
N LYS A 37 4.91 23.60 18.00
CA LYS A 37 4.27 24.88 18.37
C LYS A 37 5.25 25.87 19.01
N GLU A 38 6.24 25.39 19.75
CA GLU A 38 7.32 26.23 20.29
C GLU A 38 8.25 26.76 19.18
N MET A 39 8.36 26.04 18.06
CA MET A 39 9.18 26.40 16.90
C MET A 39 8.43 27.19 15.80
N GLN A 40 7.19 27.63 16.04
CA GLN A 40 6.37 28.35 15.05
C GLN A 40 6.65 29.87 15.00
N GLY A 41 6.50 30.45 13.80
CA GLY A 41 6.60 31.90 13.56
C GLY A 41 8.03 32.44 13.67
N ASN A 42 8.18 33.70 14.10
CA ASN A 42 9.48 34.37 14.29
C ASN A 42 10.28 33.83 15.50
N LYS A 43 9.85 32.71 16.11
CA LYS A 43 10.52 32.09 17.26
C LYS A 43 11.78 31.31 16.88
N THR A 44 11.96 31.03 15.59
CA THR A 44 13.17 30.45 15.04
C THR A 44 13.81 31.47 14.10
N ASP A 45 15.09 31.79 14.34
CA ASP A 45 15.86 32.65 13.44
C ASP A 45 15.96 31.97 12.07
N SER A 46 15.60 32.70 11.01
CA SER A 46 15.74 32.22 9.62
C SER A 46 17.20 31.95 9.21
N GLY A 47 18.18 32.50 9.92
CA GLY A 47 19.59 32.21 9.75
C GLY A 47 20.08 30.96 10.49
N ASP A 48 19.30 30.42 11.43
CA ASP A 48 19.67 29.22 12.19
C ASP A 48 19.26 27.95 11.44
N THR A 49 20.16 27.50 10.57
CA THR A 49 19.97 26.29 9.75
C THR A 49 19.76 25.03 10.58
N LYS A 50 20.29 24.95 11.80
CA LYS A 50 20.11 23.78 12.68
C LYS A 50 18.71 23.75 13.29
N ALA A 51 18.22 24.90 13.75
CA ALA A 51 16.87 24.99 14.29
C ALA A 51 15.81 24.73 13.20
N LEU A 52 16.03 25.22 11.97
CA LEU A 52 15.16 24.92 10.82
C LEU A 52 15.17 23.42 10.46
N ALA A 53 16.35 22.79 10.44
CA ALA A 53 16.47 21.35 10.17
C ALA A 53 15.77 20.50 11.25
N LEU A 54 15.92 20.87 12.53
CA LEU A 54 15.26 20.17 13.64
C LEU A 54 13.74 20.29 13.55
N ARG A 55 13.22 21.48 13.21
CA ARG A 55 11.78 21.69 13.01
C ARG A 55 11.25 20.81 11.87
N GLU A 56 11.99 20.69 10.77
CA GLU A 56 11.61 19.83 9.65
C GLU A 56 11.60 18.35 10.04
N GLN A 57 12.61 17.91 10.79
CA GLN A 57 12.68 16.57 11.34
C GLN A 57 11.45 16.27 12.22
N TYR A 58 11.14 17.12 13.20
CA TYR A 58 9.98 16.95 14.07
C TYR A 58 8.67 16.96 13.31
N ARG A 59 8.54 17.73 12.23
CA ARG A 59 7.36 17.70 11.36
C ARG A 59 7.25 16.35 10.66
N GLY A 60 8.34 15.82 10.11
CA GLY A 60 8.37 14.51 9.48
C GLY A 60 7.98 13.39 10.46
N GLU A 61 8.58 13.39 11.65
CA GLU A 61 8.27 12.43 12.72
C GLU A 61 6.82 12.52 13.19
N PHE A 62 6.30 13.75 13.34
CA PHE A 62 4.91 13.99 13.74
C PHE A 62 3.93 13.40 12.72
N LEU A 63 4.14 13.67 11.43
CA LEU A 63 3.26 13.19 10.37
C LEU A 63 3.34 11.66 10.22
N MET A 64 4.53 11.09 10.37
CA MET A 64 4.71 9.64 10.36
C MET A 64 4.02 8.99 11.57
N ALA A 65 4.15 9.56 12.77
CA ALA A 65 3.49 9.06 13.97
C ALA A 65 1.96 9.10 13.85
N MET A 66 1.39 10.15 13.24
CA MET A 66 -0.04 10.19 12.93
C MET A 66 -0.45 9.06 11.98
N LEU A 67 0.36 8.78 10.95
CA LEU A 67 0.05 7.76 9.93
C LEU A 67 0.08 6.36 10.57
N LEU A 68 1.13 6.07 11.33
CA LEU A 68 1.29 4.81 12.05
C LEU A 68 0.24 4.64 13.16
N GLY A 69 -0.17 5.73 13.80
CA GLY A 69 -1.27 5.73 14.76
C GLY A 69 -2.61 5.34 14.13
N GLY A 70 -2.83 5.65 12.84
CA GLY A 70 -3.93 5.14 12.05
C GLY A 70 -3.78 3.66 11.69
N ASP A 71 -2.60 3.24 11.23
CA ASP A 71 -2.32 1.86 10.80
C ASP A 71 -2.48 0.84 11.94
N VAL A 72 -1.98 1.18 13.13
CA VAL A 72 -2.18 0.35 14.33
C VAL A 72 -3.66 0.15 14.65
N ARG A 73 -4.46 1.22 14.56
CA ARG A 73 -5.92 1.15 14.80
C ARG A 73 -6.62 0.31 13.74
N GLU A 74 -6.23 0.46 12.48
CA GLU A 74 -6.78 -0.33 11.40
C GLU A 74 -6.48 -1.82 11.57
N ARG A 75 -5.22 -2.17 11.87
CA ARG A 75 -4.82 -3.57 12.12
C ARG A 75 -5.47 -4.14 13.37
N SER A 76 -5.70 -3.31 14.39
CA SER A 76 -6.42 -3.75 15.60
C SER A 76 -7.83 -4.25 15.28
N ALA A 77 -8.48 -3.76 14.23
CA ALA A 77 -9.79 -4.23 13.80
C ALA A 77 -9.77 -5.70 13.37
N ASP A 78 -8.65 -6.22 12.85
CA ASP A 78 -8.51 -7.61 12.43
C ASP A 78 -8.44 -8.59 13.63
N THR A 79 -8.33 -8.06 14.86
CA THR A 79 -8.38 -8.86 16.10
C THR A 79 -9.81 -9.09 16.61
N GLU A 80 -10.80 -8.40 16.03
CA GLU A 80 -12.19 -8.45 16.47
C GLU A 80 -13.00 -9.46 15.67
N THR A 81 -13.70 -10.35 16.36
CA THR A 81 -14.70 -11.27 15.78
C THR A 81 -16.06 -10.57 15.63
N GLU A 82 -16.37 -9.66 16.54
CA GLU A 82 -17.64 -8.93 16.54
C GLU A 82 -17.61 -7.74 15.58
N ALA A 83 -18.51 -7.75 14.59
CA ALA A 83 -18.59 -6.71 13.57
C ALA A 83 -18.72 -5.29 14.14
N ALA A 84 -19.45 -5.12 15.25
CA ALA A 84 -19.60 -3.82 15.90
C ALA A 84 -18.28 -3.29 16.47
N GLN A 85 -17.48 -4.14 17.13
CA GLN A 85 -16.18 -3.73 17.67
C GLN A 85 -15.15 -3.51 16.56
N ARG A 86 -15.17 -4.38 15.55
CA ARG A 86 -14.37 -4.23 14.34
C ARG A 86 -14.63 -2.87 13.68
N ASN A 87 -15.90 -2.51 13.46
CA ASN A 87 -16.27 -1.24 12.85
C ASN A 87 -15.87 -0.04 13.70
N LYS A 88 -16.02 -0.11 15.03
CA LYS A 88 -15.54 0.95 15.94
C LYS A 88 -14.04 1.21 15.80
N ARG A 89 -13.22 0.15 15.66
CA ARG A 89 -11.77 0.28 15.43
C ARG A 89 -11.45 0.84 14.05
N LEU A 90 -12.17 0.42 13.01
CA LEU A 90 -12.06 0.98 11.66
C LEU A 90 -12.44 2.47 11.64
N ASP A 91 -13.48 2.89 12.34
CA ASP A 91 -13.86 4.30 12.47
C ASP A 91 -12.77 5.13 13.16
N ALA A 92 -12.12 4.58 14.19
CA ALA A 92 -11.00 5.24 14.86
C ALA A 92 -9.78 5.40 13.93
N ALA A 93 -9.49 4.40 13.10
CA ALA A 93 -8.44 4.49 12.08
C ALA A 93 -8.79 5.52 11.01
N LEU A 94 -10.03 5.48 10.50
CA LEU A 94 -10.55 6.39 9.49
C LEU A 94 -10.45 7.85 9.94
N ALA A 95 -10.78 8.15 11.20
CA ALA A 95 -10.66 9.48 11.77
C ALA A 95 -9.21 10.01 11.72
N LYS A 96 -8.22 9.17 12.07
CA LYS A 96 -6.80 9.54 12.02
C LYS A 96 -6.32 9.78 10.59
N TYR A 97 -6.69 8.91 9.65
CA TYR A 97 -6.30 9.09 8.26
C TYR A 97 -6.98 10.31 7.61
N ASN A 98 -8.27 10.54 7.87
CA ASN A 98 -8.96 11.73 7.36
C ASN A 98 -8.34 13.01 7.93
N GLU A 99 -7.97 13.04 9.21
CA GLU A 99 -7.25 14.18 9.78
C GLU A 99 -5.93 14.45 9.04
N LEU A 100 -5.19 13.40 8.69
CA LEU A 100 -3.96 13.51 7.90
C LEU A 100 -4.21 14.03 6.49
N VAL A 101 -5.21 13.50 5.79
CA VAL A 101 -5.57 13.93 4.44
C VAL A 101 -5.99 15.41 4.45
N GLU A 102 -6.87 15.80 5.36
CA GLU A 102 -7.45 17.14 5.43
C GLU A 102 -6.42 18.21 5.82
N LYS A 103 -5.61 17.94 6.85
CA LYS A 103 -4.69 18.95 7.40
C LYS A 103 -3.30 18.91 6.75
N TYR A 104 -2.90 17.75 6.22
CA TYR A 104 -1.53 17.49 5.82
C TYR A 104 -1.42 16.80 4.45
N GLY A 105 -2.47 16.80 3.62
CA GLY A 105 -2.45 16.18 2.28
C GLY A 105 -1.37 16.71 1.33
N GLY A 106 -0.84 17.91 1.58
CA GLY A 106 0.32 18.46 0.85
C GLY A 106 1.67 17.82 1.21
N PHE A 107 1.72 16.97 2.24
CA PHE A 107 2.91 16.23 2.66
C PHE A 107 2.77 14.76 2.30
N VAL A 108 3.89 14.07 2.07
CA VAL A 108 3.91 12.66 1.69
C VAL A 108 3.07 11.78 2.63
N PRO A 109 3.19 11.84 3.98
CA PRO A 109 2.37 10.99 4.85
C PRO A 109 0.86 11.30 4.78
N GLY A 110 0.48 12.57 4.55
CA GLY A 110 -0.92 12.95 4.35
C GLY A 110 -1.47 12.47 3.01
N ALA A 111 -0.67 12.53 1.95
CA ALA A 111 -1.02 11.94 0.65
C ALA A 111 -1.09 10.41 0.71
N GLN A 112 -0.22 9.75 1.47
CA GLN A 112 -0.28 8.31 1.75
C GLN A 112 -1.55 7.94 2.51
N ALA A 113 -2.00 8.78 3.45
CA ALA A 113 -3.23 8.53 4.22
C ALA A 113 -4.46 8.34 3.34
N ALA A 114 -4.53 8.96 2.15
CA ALA A 114 -5.64 8.77 1.20
C ALA A 114 -5.80 7.30 0.76
N PHE A 115 -4.70 6.56 0.62
CA PHE A 115 -4.73 5.14 0.31
C PHE A 115 -5.36 4.34 1.45
N TYR A 116 -4.93 4.63 2.68
CA TYR A 116 -5.39 3.93 3.86
C TYR A 116 -6.86 4.22 4.18
N VAL A 117 -7.38 5.41 3.83
CA VAL A 117 -8.83 5.68 3.84
C VAL A 117 -9.56 4.67 2.97
N GLY A 118 -9.09 4.41 1.75
CA GLY A 118 -9.70 3.42 0.85
C GLY A 118 -9.67 2.01 1.41
N ARG A 119 -8.54 1.60 1.99
CA ARG A 119 -8.37 0.29 2.63
C ARG A 119 -9.33 0.09 3.81
N VAL A 120 -9.49 1.11 4.65
CA VAL A 120 -10.44 1.08 5.77
C VAL A 120 -11.88 0.98 5.27
N GLN A 121 -12.26 1.76 4.25
CA GLN A 121 -13.62 1.69 3.68
C GLN A 121 -13.91 0.33 3.03
N GLU A 122 -12.93 -0.25 2.32
CA GLU A 122 -13.04 -1.61 1.77
C GLU A 122 -13.25 -2.62 2.91
N LYS A 123 -12.46 -2.53 4.00
CA LYS A 123 -12.63 -3.36 5.19
C LYS A 123 -14.02 -3.20 5.81
N LYS A 124 -14.63 -2.02 5.76
CA LYS A 124 -16.00 -1.76 6.24
C LYS A 124 -17.08 -2.29 5.29
N GLY A 125 -16.71 -2.71 4.08
CA GLY A 125 -17.64 -3.15 3.04
C GLY A 125 -18.31 -2.00 2.27
N ASP A 126 -17.85 -0.76 2.47
CA ASP A 126 -18.36 0.40 1.73
C ASP A 126 -17.60 0.53 0.40
N VAL A 127 -18.10 -0.18 -0.62
CA VAL A 127 -17.47 -0.29 -1.94
C VAL A 127 -17.34 1.07 -2.63
N ASP A 128 -18.36 1.93 -2.53
CA ASP A 128 -18.34 3.23 -3.21
C ASP A 128 -17.39 4.20 -2.52
N ALA A 129 -17.40 4.24 -1.18
CA ALA A 129 -16.43 5.06 -0.45
C ALA A 129 -14.98 4.59 -0.66
N ALA A 130 -14.75 3.27 -0.72
CA ALA A 130 -13.43 2.71 -1.02
C ALA A 130 -12.95 3.10 -2.42
N LEU A 131 -13.81 2.98 -3.44
CA LEU A 131 -13.48 3.41 -4.81
C LEU A 131 -13.15 4.89 -4.89
N SER A 132 -13.96 5.76 -4.26
CA SER A 132 -13.68 7.19 -4.22
C SER A 132 -12.33 7.50 -3.54
N ALA A 133 -12.00 6.82 -2.45
CA ALA A 133 -10.74 7.02 -1.76
C ALA A 133 -9.52 6.50 -2.55
N TYR A 134 -9.64 5.36 -3.23
CA TYR A 134 -8.59 4.89 -4.14
C TYR A 134 -8.42 5.84 -5.34
N GLN A 135 -9.49 6.40 -5.89
CA GLN A 135 -9.38 7.46 -6.90
C GLN A 135 -8.67 8.71 -6.35
N ASN A 136 -8.98 9.13 -5.13
CA ASN A 136 -8.27 10.25 -4.47
C ASN A 136 -6.78 9.97 -4.27
N THR A 137 -6.41 8.71 -4.03
CA THR A 137 -5.01 8.26 -3.96
C THR A 137 -4.31 8.41 -5.30
N LEU A 138 -4.96 7.94 -6.38
CA LEU A 138 -4.42 8.04 -7.74
C LEU A 138 -4.26 9.49 -8.19
N ASN A 139 -5.14 10.39 -7.74
CA ASN A 139 -5.12 11.82 -8.01
C ASN A 139 -4.08 12.62 -7.19
N GLN A 140 -3.38 12.00 -6.23
CA GLN A 140 -2.28 12.67 -5.54
C GLN A 140 -1.17 13.08 -6.55
N PRO A 141 -0.27 14.02 -6.21
CA PRO A 141 0.86 14.33 -7.07
C PRO A 141 1.72 13.09 -7.39
N GLU A 142 2.38 13.09 -8.55
CA GLU A 142 3.38 12.07 -8.86
C GLU A 142 4.61 12.29 -7.97
N ALA A 143 4.90 11.31 -7.13
CA ALA A 143 6.07 11.28 -6.27
C ALA A 143 6.46 9.83 -6.00
N ASP A 144 7.76 9.54 -6.06
CA ASP A 144 8.28 8.17 -5.86
C ASP A 144 7.80 7.52 -4.55
N PRO A 145 7.74 8.22 -3.39
CA PRO A 145 7.19 7.66 -2.16
C PRO A 145 5.72 7.24 -2.22
N LEU A 146 4.94 7.77 -3.17
CA LEU A 146 3.52 7.45 -3.36
C LEU A 146 3.30 6.36 -4.40
N ARG A 147 4.34 6.00 -5.15
CA ARG A 147 4.24 5.11 -6.31
C ARG A 147 3.61 3.77 -5.94
N LEU A 148 4.06 3.17 -4.83
CA LEU A 148 3.53 1.90 -4.33
C LEU A 148 2.05 2.01 -3.91
N ASN A 149 1.71 3.00 -3.07
CA ASN A 149 0.33 3.23 -2.63
C ASN A 149 -0.62 3.43 -3.81
N LYS A 150 -0.19 4.15 -4.85
CA LYS A 150 -1.01 4.34 -6.05
C LYS A 150 -1.13 3.06 -6.88
N THR A 151 -0.08 2.26 -7.04
CA THR A 151 -0.16 0.95 -7.72
C THR A 151 -1.13 0.01 -7.01
N GLU A 152 -1.05 -0.07 -5.68
CA GLU A 152 -1.99 -0.85 -4.87
C GLU A 152 -3.42 -0.31 -4.97
N ALA A 153 -3.60 1.01 -4.92
CA ALA A 153 -4.91 1.65 -5.11
C ALA A 153 -5.53 1.30 -6.48
N ALA A 154 -4.72 1.27 -7.54
CA ALA A 154 -5.18 0.85 -8.87
C ALA A 154 -5.63 -0.62 -8.85
N ALA A 155 -4.84 -1.52 -8.25
CA ALA A 155 -5.18 -2.94 -8.19
C ALA A 155 -6.45 -3.20 -7.38
N LEU A 156 -6.59 -2.58 -6.21
CA LEU A 156 -7.77 -2.69 -5.35
C LEU A 156 -9.00 -2.02 -5.99
N GLY A 157 -8.82 -0.85 -6.61
CA GLY A 157 -9.86 -0.18 -7.38
C GLY A 157 -10.40 -1.05 -8.52
N ILE A 158 -9.51 -1.72 -9.29
CA ILE A 158 -9.92 -2.69 -10.30
C ILE A 158 -10.73 -3.81 -9.67
N LYS A 159 -10.22 -4.43 -8.60
CA LYS A 159 -10.91 -5.53 -7.91
C LYS A 159 -12.33 -5.14 -7.49
N LEU A 160 -12.51 -3.94 -6.93
CA LEU A 160 -13.83 -3.42 -6.55
C LEU A 160 -14.74 -3.19 -7.77
N LEU A 161 -14.21 -2.66 -8.88
CA LEU A 161 -14.97 -2.49 -10.12
C LEU A 161 -15.43 -3.82 -10.71
N LEU A 162 -14.61 -4.87 -10.61
CA LEU A 162 -14.97 -6.22 -11.04
C LEU A 162 -15.99 -6.90 -10.12
N ALA A 163 -16.04 -6.51 -8.84
CA ALA A 163 -16.97 -7.05 -7.86
C ALA A 163 -18.36 -6.38 -7.90
N LYS A 164 -18.54 -5.28 -8.65
CA LYS A 164 -19.85 -4.66 -8.86
C LYS A 164 -20.79 -5.58 -9.67
N ASP A 165 -22.09 -5.33 -9.55
CA ASP A 165 -23.12 -5.99 -10.34
C ASP A 165 -23.93 -4.94 -11.15
N PRO A 166 -23.79 -4.87 -12.49
CA PRO A 166 -22.88 -5.68 -13.31
C PRO A 166 -21.40 -5.24 -13.15
N PRO A 167 -20.42 -6.14 -13.39
CA PRO A 167 -19.01 -5.81 -13.35
C PRO A 167 -18.62 -4.72 -14.35
N GLN A 168 -17.74 -3.79 -13.93
CA GLN A 168 -17.33 -2.63 -14.74
C GLN A 168 -15.98 -2.86 -15.42
N PHE A 169 -15.92 -3.78 -16.40
CA PHE A 169 -14.67 -4.20 -17.04
C PHE A 169 -13.91 -3.07 -17.74
N GLU A 170 -14.59 -2.19 -18.48
CA GLU A 170 -13.93 -1.08 -19.19
C GLU A 170 -13.34 -0.05 -18.23
N ALA A 171 -14.07 0.29 -17.17
CA ALA A 171 -13.58 1.19 -16.14
C ALA A 171 -12.34 0.61 -15.46
N ALA A 172 -12.35 -0.69 -15.15
CA ALA A 172 -11.21 -1.40 -14.59
C ALA A 172 -9.99 -1.39 -15.53
N ILE A 173 -10.18 -1.64 -16.83
CA ILE A 173 -9.09 -1.58 -17.81
C ILE A 173 -8.52 -0.17 -17.90
N ASN A 174 -9.37 0.86 -17.97
CA ASN A 174 -8.94 2.26 -18.03
C ASN A 174 -8.19 2.69 -16.78
N LEU A 175 -8.53 2.14 -15.61
CA LEU A 175 -7.84 2.41 -14.35
C LEU A 175 -6.42 1.80 -14.35
N GLY A 176 -6.27 0.55 -14.78
CA GLY A 176 -5.00 -0.19 -14.67
C GLY A 176 -4.04 -0.01 -15.84
N ARG A 177 -4.54 0.23 -17.05
CA ARG A 177 -3.69 0.26 -18.25
C ARG A 177 -2.58 1.33 -18.22
N PRO A 178 -2.84 2.59 -17.80
CA PRO A 178 -1.78 3.61 -17.74
C PRO A 178 -0.60 3.20 -16.86
N TRP A 179 -0.86 2.43 -15.80
CA TRP A 179 0.17 1.91 -14.89
C TRP A 179 1.05 0.86 -15.55
N MET A 180 0.48 0.01 -16.40
CA MET A 180 1.24 -0.97 -17.19
C MET A 180 2.05 -0.31 -18.30
N ASP A 181 1.48 0.70 -18.96
CA ASP A 181 2.15 1.46 -20.01
C ASP A 181 3.34 2.27 -19.44
N GLY A 182 3.20 2.78 -18.21
CA GLY A 182 4.25 3.50 -17.47
C GLY A 182 5.09 2.65 -16.52
N LEU A 183 5.14 1.32 -16.70
CA LEU A 183 5.85 0.42 -15.79
C LEU A 183 7.37 0.57 -15.91
N ARG A 184 8.04 0.94 -14.81
CA ARG A 184 9.49 1.13 -14.77
C ARG A 184 10.23 -0.21 -14.77
N PRO A 185 11.46 -0.30 -15.29
CA PRO A 185 12.21 -1.56 -15.33
C PRO A 185 12.38 -2.24 -13.97
N ASN A 186 12.68 -1.47 -12.91
CA ASN A 186 12.84 -1.97 -11.54
C ASN A 186 11.52 -2.40 -10.89
N GLU A 187 10.37 -1.93 -11.38
CA GLU A 187 9.04 -2.31 -10.88
C GLU A 187 8.59 -3.69 -11.40
N ARG A 188 9.19 -4.18 -12.49
CA ARG A 188 8.74 -5.41 -13.18
C ARG A 188 8.84 -6.67 -12.33
N THR A 189 9.72 -6.68 -11.33
CA THR A 189 10.02 -7.81 -10.44
C THR A 189 9.40 -7.66 -9.06
N LEU A 190 8.65 -6.59 -8.81
CA LEU A 190 7.99 -6.35 -7.53
C LEU A 190 6.64 -7.05 -7.50
N ALA A 191 6.30 -7.69 -6.38
CA ALA A 191 5.10 -8.51 -6.23
C ALA A 191 3.81 -7.70 -6.40
N GLU A 192 3.78 -6.48 -5.89
CA GLU A 192 2.62 -5.58 -5.88
C GLU A 192 2.20 -5.18 -7.30
N TRP A 193 3.18 -5.06 -8.20
CA TRP A 193 2.94 -4.83 -9.62
C TRP A 193 2.35 -6.05 -10.33
N GLN A 194 2.60 -7.25 -9.80
CA GLN A 194 2.00 -8.48 -10.35
C GLN A 194 0.55 -8.64 -9.91
N VAL A 195 0.22 -8.20 -8.68
CA VAL A 195 -1.17 -8.09 -8.24
C VAL A 195 -1.96 -7.19 -9.20
N LEU A 196 -1.41 -6.03 -9.58
CA LEU A 196 -2.03 -5.16 -10.58
C LEU A 196 -2.18 -5.85 -11.95
N ARG A 197 -1.15 -6.56 -12.43
CA ARG A 197 -1.23 -7.34 -13.68
C ARG A 197 -2.34 -8.38 -13.65
N LEU A 198 -2.46 -9.12 -12.56
CA LEU A 198 -3.48 -10.13 -12.36
C LEU A 198 -4.89 -9.52 -12.42
N GLN A 199 -5.13 -8.44 -11.68
CA GLN A 199 -6.44 -7.78 -11.68
C GLN A 199 -6.79 -7.18 -13.05
N LEU A 200 -5.81 -6.57 -13.73
CA LEU A 200 -6.01 -6.07 -15.09
C LEU A 200 -6.29 -7.20 -16.09
N ALA A 201 -5.61 -8.35 -15.97
CA ALA A 201 -5.86 -9.50 -16.81
C ALA A 201 -7.28 -10.04 -16.63
N LYS A 202 -7.75 -10.18 -15.39
CA LYS A 202 -9.15 -10.57 -15.09
C LYS A 202 -10.15 -9.61 -15.72
N SER A 203 -9.83 -8.32 -15.76
CA SER A 203 -10.67 -7.30 -16.43
C SER A 203 -10.79 -7.54 -17.93
N TYR A 204 -9.68 -7.86 -18.61
CA TYR A 204 -9.68 -8.21 -20.03
C TYR A 204 -10.45 -9.52 -20.31
N ILE A 205 -10.30 -10.54 -19.45
CA ILE A 205 -11.02 -11.82 -19.60
C ILE A 205 -12.52 -11.60 -19.49
N GLY A 206 -12.97 -10.84 -18.48
CA GLY A 206 -14.38 -10.53 -18.30
C GLY A 206 -14.96 -9.74 -19.47
N LYS A 207 -14.24 -8.73 -19.96
CA LYS A 207 -14.62 -7.97 -21.16
C LYS A 207 -14.78 -8.88 -22.39
N ALA A 208 -13.86 -9.82 -22.59
CA ALA A 208 -13.85 -10.72 -23.75
C ALA A 208 -15.14 -11.57 -23.88
N GLN A 209 -15.84 -11.83 -22.77
CA GLN A 209 -17.08 -12.63 -22.77
C GLN A 209 -18.24 -11.93 -23.49
N GLY A 210 -18.24 -10.60 -23.54
CA GLY A 210 -19.27 -9.79 -24.21
C GLY A 210 -18.86 -9.29 -25.61
N GLU A 211 -17.67 -9.62 -26.07
CA GLU A 211 -17.08 -9.09 -27.31
C GLU A 211 -17.28 -9.99 -28.52
N LYS A 212 -17.14 -9.41 -29.73
CA LYS A 212 -17.09 -10.20 -30.97
C LYS A 212 -15.81 -11.05 -31.02
N PRO A 213 -15.76 -12.18 -31.75
CA PRO A 213 -14.61 -13.10 -31.73
C PRO A 213 -13.24 -12.44 -31.97
N GLY A 214 -13.16 -11.45 -32.85
CA GLY A 214 -11.92 -10.73 -33.13
C GLY A 214 -11.45 -9.82 -31.99
N GLU A 215 -12.38 -9.19 -31.28
CA GLU A 215 -12.13 -8.33 -30.12
C GLU A 215 -11.82 -9.19 -28.89
N ALA A 216 -12.64 -10.21 -28.63
CA ALA A 216 -12.43 -11.18 -27.57
C ALA A 216 -11.05 -11.84 -27.64
N LYS A 217 -10.58 -12.19 -28.86
CA LYS A 217 -9.23 -12.72 -29.08
C LYS A 217 -8.14 -11.72 -28.68
N LYS A 218 -8.30 -10.43 -28.96
CA LYS A 218 -7.34 -9.39 -28.56
C LYS A 218 -7.32 -9.25 -27.04
N SER A 219 -8.48 -9.15 -26.41
CA SER A 219 -8.61 -9.06 -24.95
C SER A 219 -7.98 -10.28 -24.26
N ASN A 220 -8.25 -11.49 -24.73
CA ASN A 220 -7.64 -12.71 -24.19
C ASN A 220 -6.11 -12.76 -24.39
N ASN A 221 -5.59 -12.27 -25.52
CA ASN A 221 -4.15 -12.17 -25.74
C ASN A 221 -3.49 -11.18 -24.75
N SER A 222 -4.12 -10.03 -24.51
CA SER A 222 -3.66 -9.06 -23.51
C SER A 222 -3.66 -9.65 -22.10
N ALA A 223 -4.74 -10.35 -21.72
CA ALA A 223 -4.82 -11.05 -20.44
C ALA A 223 -3.70 -12.09 -20.28
N ARG A 224 -3.50 -12.94 -21.29
CA ARG A 224 -2.44 -13.97 -21.28
C ARG A 224 -1.05 -13.37 -21.12
N ALA A 225 -0.74 -12.28 -21.82
CA ALA A 225 0.56 -11.61 -21.71
C ALA A 225 0.83 -11.09 -20.29
N LEU A 226 -0.18 -10.46 -19.67
CA LEU A 226 -0.09 -9.97 -18.29
C LEU A 226 0.13 -11.10 -17.28
N LEU A 227 -0.63 -12.19 -17.41
CA LEU A 227 -0.56 -13.33 -16.50
C LEU A 227 0.76 -14.10 -16.63
N VAL A 228 1.27 -14.29 -17.85
CA VAL A 228 2.59 -14.92 -18.07
C VAL A 228 3.72 -14.07 -17.48
N ALA A 229 3.58 -12.74 -17.45
CA ALA A 229 4.53 -11.88 -16.76
C ALA A 229 4.40 -12.02 -15.22
N ALA A 230 3.16 -12.02 -14.71
CA ALA A 230 2.87 -12.16 -13.28
C ALA A 230 3.33 -13.52 -12.71
N SER A 231 3.24 -14.60 -13.48
CA SER A 231 3.62 -15.95 -13.04
C SER A 231 5.12 -16.16 -12.86
N LYS A 232 5.97 -15.21 -13.29
CA LYS A 232 7.44 -15.31 -13.21
C LYS A 232 8.02 -14.69 -11.94
N VAL A 233 7.20 -14.00 -11.16
CA VAL A 233 7.63 -13.26 -9.98
C VAL A 233 6.94 -13.87 -8.77
N PRO A 234 7.70 -14.37 -7.77
CA PRO A 234 7.14 -14.89 -6.53
C PRO A 234 6.26 -13.87 -5.78
N GLY A 235 5.18 -14.35 -5.16
CA GLY A 235 4.28 -13.55 -4.34
C GLY A 235 2.91 -14.21 -4.15
N GLU A 236 2.08 -13.63 -3.28
CA GLU A 236 0.75 -14.16 -2.94
C GLU A 236 -0.20 -14.27 -4.15
N HIS A 237 0.07 -13.52 -5.23
CA HIS A 237 -0.71 -13.55 -6.47
C HIS A 237 -0.51 -14.81 -7.31
N LEU A 238 0.51 -15.62 -7.05
CA LEU A 238 0.93 -16.70 -7.95
C LEU A 238 -0.14 -17.77 -8.15
N ASP A 239 -0.75 -18.25 -7.07
CA ASP A 239 -1.74 -19.33 -7.15
C ASP A 239 -2.95 -18.92 -7.98
N GLU A 240 -3.49 -17.73 -7.73
CA GLU A 240 -4.58 -17.16 -8.52
C GLU A 240 -4.13 -16.93 -9.97
N THR A 241 -2.92 -16.42 -10.20
CA THR A 241 -2.37 -16.21 -11.55
C THR A 241 -2.31 -17.52 -12.34
N ARG A 242 -1.82 -18.60 -11.73
CA ARG A 242 -1.74 -19.94 -12.34
C ARG A 242 -3.12 -20.50 -12.63
N GLN A 243 -4.07 -20.33 -11.72
CA GLN A 243 -5.47 -20.74 -11.90
C GLN A 243 -6.11 -20.01 -13.10
N VAL A 244 -5.89 -18.70 -13.21
CA VAL A 244 -6.44 -17.89 -14.31
C VAL A 244 -5.75 -18.21 -15.64
N LEU A 245 -4.45 -18.51 -15.65
CA LEU A 245 -3.76 -19.00 -16.87
C LEU A 245 -4.33 -20.34 -17.36
N ALA A 246 -4.60 -21.26 -16.43
CA ALA A 246 -5.15 -22.56 -16.76
C ALA A 246 -6.54 -22.45 -17.39
N SER A 247 -7.38 -21.52 -16.93
CA SER A 247 -8.71 -21.28 -17.53
C SER A 247 -8.65 -20.72 -18.96
N LEU A 248 -7.50 -20.16 -19.36
CA LEU A 248 -7.22 -19.73 -20.74
C LEU A 248 -6.53 -20.82 -21.59
N GLY A 249 -6.42 -22.05 -21.09
CA GLY A 249 -5.79 -23.17 -21.79
C GLY A 249 -4.26 -23.08 -21.85
N VAL A 250 -3.64 -22.42 -20.87
CA VAL A 250 -2.18 -22.36 -20.72
C VAL A 250 -1.78 -23.18 -19.51
N GLU A 251 -1.07 -24.29 -19.73
CA GLU A 251 -0.46 -25.04 -18.63
C GLU A 251 0.61 -24.16 -17.97
N ALA A 252 0.46 -23.92 -16.67
CA ALA A 252 1.47 -23.22 -15.90
C ALA A 252 2.70 -24.14 -15.77
N THR A 253 3.85 -23.71 -16.26
CA THR A 253 5.12 -24.34 -15.89
C THR A 253 5.31 -24.14 -14.39
N ALA A 254 5.33 -25.22 -13.61
CA ALA A 254 5.63 -25.16 -12.19
C ALA A 254 6.96 -24.43 -12.00
N SER A 255 6.93 -23.23 -11.41
CA SER A 255 8.14 -22.66 -10.81
C SER A 255 8.34 -23.39 -9.49
N GLU A 256 9.57 -23.83 -9.22
CA GLU A 256 9.93 -24.38 -7.90
C GLU A 256 9.39 -23.44 -6.83
N ASP A 257 8.45 -23.94 -6.02
CA ASP A 257 7.89 -23.18 -4.93
C ASP A 257 9.04 -22.91 -3.95
N VAL A 258 9.46 -21.65 -3.84
CA VAL A 258 10.26 -21.23 -2.68
C VAL A 258 9.30 -21.30 -1.51
N VAL A 259 9.31 -22.43 -0.80
CA VAL A 259 8.58 -22.60 0.44
C VAL A 259 9.15 -21.60 1.44
N VAL A 260 8.50 -20.47 1.60
CA VAL A 260 8.74 -19.58 2.73
C VAL A 260 8.03 -20.23 3.92
N GLU A 261 8.77 -20.98 4.72
CA GLU A 261 8.24 -21.60 5.93
C GLU A 261 7.64 -20.52 6.84
N ALA A 262 6.42 -20.74 7.31
CA ALA A 262 5.78 -19.85 8.26
C ALA A 262 6.63 -19.83 9.55
N PRO A 263 6.94 -18.65 10.11
CA PRO A 263 7.79 -18.57 11.30
C PRO A 263 7.15 -19.34 12.46
N ASP A 264 7.91 -20.30 13.02
CA ASP A 264 7.44 -21.22 14.06
C ASP A 264 7.13 -20.54 15.41
N SER A 265 7.43 -19.25 15.54
CA SER A 265 7.19 -18.50 16.76
C SER A 265 7.01 -17.01 16.49
N TYR A 266 6.36 -16.34 17.45
CA TYR A 266 6.22 -14.88 17.44
C TYR A 266 7.58 -14.16 17.40
N SER A 267 8.60 -14.67 18.09
CA SER A 267 9.94 -14.09 18.03
C SER A 267 10.56 -14.24 16.64
N THR A 268 10.39 -15.39 15.98
CA THR A 268 10.83 -15.59 14.59
C THR A 268 10.08 -14.66 13.63
N ALA A 269 8.77 -14.50 13.80
CA ALA A 269 7.95 -13.59 12.99
C ALA A 269 8.34 -12.13 13.20
N LEU A 270 8.62 -11.72 14.44
CA LEU A 270 9.05 -10.36 14.77
C LEU A 270 10.46 -10.08 14.25
N THR A 271 11.36 -11.05 14.31
CA THR A 271 12.70 -10.95 13.71
C THR A 271 12.60 -10.83 12.19
N ALA A 272 11.82 -11.68 11.52
CA ALA A 272 11.60 -11.58 10.08
C ALA A 272 10.94 -10.24 9.68
N ALA A 273 9.98 -9.75 10.47
CA ALA A 273 9.38 -8.44 10.26
C ALA A 273 10.38 -7.29 10.45
N ARG A 274 11.27 -7.39 11.45
CA ARG A 274 12.36 -6.42 11.66
C ARG A 274 13.40 -6.48 10.54
N GLU A 275 13.77 -7.67 10.08
CA GLU A 275 14.69 -7.87 8.96
C GLU A 275 14.08 -7.34 7.65
N LEU A 276 12.78 -7.52 7.42
CA LEU A 276 12.07 -6.91 6.29
C LEU A 276 11.99 -5.39 6.42
N MET A 277 11.73 -4.85 7.62
CA MET A 277 11.75 -3.41 7.86
C MET A 277 13.16 -2.82 7.72
N ASP A 278 14.18 -3.54 8.17
CA ASP A 278 15.57 -3.11 8.05
C ASP A 278 16.07 -3.29 6.62
N ALA A 279 15.63 -4.31 5.88
CA ALA A 279 15.83 -4.43 4.44
C ALA A 279 15.11 -3.31 3.69
N ALA A 280 13.90 -2.90 4.10
CA ALA A 280 13.19 -1.76 3.55
C ALA A 280 13.90 -0.42 3.86
N LYS A 281 14.46 -0.26 5.06
CA LYS A 281 15.34 0.88 5.39
C LYS A 281 16.67 0.82 4.62
N THR A 282 17.20 -0.37 4.37
CA THR A 282 18.42 -0.59 3.59
C THR A 282 18.18 -0.40 2.09
N ALA A 283 16.94 -0.58 1.62
CA ALA A 283 16.49 -0.20 0.29
C ALA A 283 16.14 1.30 0.19
N ALA A 284 15.94 1.99 1.32
CA ALA A 284 15.87 3.45 1.41
C ALA A 284 17.26 4.12 1.57
N LEU A 285 18.28 3.35 1.96
CA LEU A 285 19.68 3.76 2.06
C LEU A 285 20.30 4.27 0.74
N PRO A 286 19.97 3.75 -0.46
CA PRO A 286 20.38 4.35 -1.73
C PRO A 286 19.90 5.79 -1.86
N MET A 287 18.71 6.12 -1.34
CA MET A 287 18.17 7.48 -1.37
C MET A 287 18.88 8.42 -0.39
N GLN A 288 19.37 7.89 0.73
CA GLN A 288 20.18 8.64 1.70
C GLN A 288 21.61 8.82 1.21
N VAL A 289 22.21 7.80 0.58
CA VAL A 289 23.52 7.87 -0.07
C VAL A 289 23.50 8.84 -1.27
N ILE A 290 22.42 8.86 -2.06
CA ILE A 290 22.22 9.84 -3.15
C ILE A 290 22.05 11.26 -2.57
N LYS A 291 21.27 11.44 -1.49
CA LYS A 291 21.17 12.74 -0.81
C LYS A 291 22.50 13.20 -0.21
N ASP A 292 23.28 12.29 0.36
CA ASP A 292 24.60 12.58 0.91
C ASP A 292 25.64 12.86 -0.18
N GLN A 293 25.53 12.24 -1.36
CA GLN A 293 26.36 12.55 -2.53
C GLN A 293 26.00 13.91 -3.15
N ILE A 294 24.71 14.25 -3.22
CA ILE A 294 24.22 15.58 -3.64
C ILE A 294 24.67 16.66 -2.63
N ALA A 295 24.62 16.38 -1.33
CA ALA A 295 25.05 17.29 -0.28
C ALA A 295 26.58 17.47 -0.20
N LYS A 296 27.37 16.52 -0.70
CA LYS A 296 28.85 16.56 -0.71
C LYS A 296 29.46 17.22 -1.94
N GLY A 297 28.65 17.75 -2.86
CA GLY A 297 29.12 18.51 -4.03
C GLY A 297 29.69 17.61 -5.11
N GLY A 298 28.82 17.02 -5.93
CA GLY A 298 29.17 16.40 -7.20
C GLY A 298 28.71 17.28 -8.35
N SER A 299 29.64 18.03 -8.93
CA SER A 299 29.51 18.55 -10.29
C SER A 299 29.32 17.37 -11.25
N ASN A 300 28.08 17.14 -11.69
CA ASN A 300 27.69 16.59 -12.98
C ASN A 300 26.15 16.61 -13.05
N VAL A 301 25.61 17.77 -13.38
CA VAL A 301 24.17 17.99 -13.66
C VAL A 301 23.88 17.89 -15.18
N ASP A 302 24.86 17.49 -16.00
CA ASP A 302 24.68 17.46 -17.46
C ASP A 302 24.47 16.07 -18.09
N GLU A 303 24.38 14.99 -17.30
CA GLU A 303 23.97 13.68 -17.85
C GLU A 303 23.02 12.95 -16.89
N LEU A 304 21.72 13.20 -17.10
CA LEU A 304 20.49 12.42 -16.82
C LEU A 304 19.37 13.26 -16.17
#